data_AF-W0IU36-F1
#
_entry.id   AF-W0IU36-F1
#
_cell.length_a   1.000
_cell.length_b   1.000
_cell.length_c   1.000
_cell.angle_alpha   90.00
_cell.angle_beta   90.00
_cell.angle_gamma   90.00
#
_symmetry.space_group_name_H-M   'P 1'
#
loop_
_entity.id
_entity.type
_entity.pdbx_description
1 polymer ?
#
loop_
_entity_poly.entity_id
_entity_poly.type
_entity_poly.pdbx_seq_one_letter_code
_entity_poly.pdbx_strand_id
1 'polypeptide(L)'
;MKKLGILSLAALGLQSFGLPGVATAAVDGEWTNGKGGNWTTPGNWKDGQIADGPGATATFGQTRIASDRGVINVGDRTVGHIVFDNDKQWNLSGGTLTLATDTPSKQPTLTVKGKGQHFIAATLEGTRGFSKSGAGRVILSGKNTYTGPTLIRAGQLVLRSDNGFGAAGPENPTVIRHDNSWPQLHIYGGITSPESITLSHLSPGDSTGLYNDNNDNTLTGPLTLERLGRHGKPVTFGVQVISGTLTLAGPVSGKLGGGAAKAALTDDSVANRFRVGVRAKGAALVTGDISDGSIGAGGLALDKIDPGLLHLAAANTYTGGTTINAGTLLVTNTAGSATGTGAVLIGEGATLAGTGILAPAGSNDITFGSKAVVSPGELSPDGTTRPGGKLTLALDATTGHVTFHAGAKLSIALGNAASGALVVTGLAGGKERVNFNDTVVELSVTGDRLADGLHTLVTFDADHAYSGELSLGPGLDGYTASLIRNPDSIQLRIGPAP
;
A
#
# COMPACT_ATOMS: atom_id res chain seq x y z
N MET A 1 -39.13 70.97 54.85
CA MET A 1 -39.98 70.31 53.84
C MET A 1 -39.18 70.05 52.57
N LYS A 2 -38.62 68.85 52.40
CA LYS A 2 -38.33 68.21 51.10
C LYS A 2 -38.39 66.70 51.35
N LYS A 3 -39.28 66.04 50.60
CA LYS A 3 -39.68 64.63 50.71
C LYS A 3 -38.50 63.70 50.41
N LEU A 4 -38.28 62.69 51.24
CA LEU A 4 -37.59 61.45 50.83
C LEU A 4 -38.66 60.34 50.75
N GLY A 5 -38.85 59.81 49.54
CA GLY A 5 -39.77 58.71 49.27
C GLY A 5 -39.14 57.37 49.62
N ILE A 6 -39.98 56.47 50.13
CA ILE A 6 -39.71 55.06 50.33
C ILE A 6 -39.60 54.38 48.94
N LEU A 7 -38.55 53.58 48.72
CA LEU A 7 -38.50 52.61 47.63
C LEU A 7 -38.13 51.22 48.18
N SER A 8 -39.14 50.36 48.08
CA SER A 8 -39.20 48.89 48.09
C SER A 8 -37.88 48.11 48.06
N LEU A 9 -37.79 47.15 48.97
CA LEU A 9 -36.86 46.03 49.01
C LEU A 9 -37.07 45.13 47.76
N ALA A 10 -36.05 44.97 46.93
CA ALA A 10 -36.02 43.94 45.88
C ALA A 10 -35.07 42.83 46.33
N ALA A 11 -35.60 41.61 46.44
CA ALA A 11 -34.81 40.41 46.70
C ALA A 11 -33.89 40.11 45.51
N LEU A 12 -32.59 40.32 45.69
CA LEU A 12 -31.56 39.84 44.76
C LEU A 12 -31.39 38.34 44.99
N GLY A 13 -31.85 37.54 44.02
CA GLY A 13 -31.57 36.11 43.96
C GLY A 13 -30.07 35.86 43.91
N LEU A 14 -29.59 34.96 44.76
CA LEU A 14 -28.25 34.41 44.69
C LEU A 14 -28.11 33.66 43.35
N GLN A 15 -27.47 34.29 42.35
CA GLN A 15 -26.95 33.54 41.22
C GLN A 15 -25.76 32.74 41.71
N SER A 16 -25.90 31.42 41.76
CA SER A 16 -24.75 30.52 41.93
C SER A 16 -23.85 30.71 40.71
N PHE A 17 -22.78 31.49 40.85
CA PHE A 17 -21.64 31.36 39.95
C PHE A 17 -21.11 29.95 40.14
N GLY A 18 -21.42 29.06 39.20
CA GLY A 18 -20.75 27.78 39.10
C GLY A 18 -19.27 28.08 38.98
N LEU A 19 -18.51 27.76 40.03
CA LEU A 19 -17.06 27.72 39.94
C LEU A 19 -16.75 26.81 38.74
N PRO A 20 -15.86 27.21 37.81
CA PRO A 20 -15.38 26.28 36.80
C PRO A 20 -14.90 25.03 37.54
N GLY A 21 -15.43 23.88 37.14
CA GLY A 21 -15.09 22.60 37.76
C GLY A 21 -13.58 22.51 37.91
N VAL A 22 -13.11 22.23 39.13
CA VAL A 22 -11.70 21.99 39.40
C VAL A 22 -11.27 20.91 38.42
N ALA A 23 -10.48 21.27 37.41
CA ALA A 23 -9.84 20.27 36.56
C ALA A 23 -9.02 19.40 37.52
N THR A 24 -9.43 18.15 37.70
CA THR A 24 -8.66 17.19 38.48
C THR A 24 -7.27 17.12 37.85
N ALA A 25 -6.24 17.45 38.63
CA ALA A 25 -4.87 17.43 38.15
C ALA A 25 -4.55 16.05 37.56
N ALA A 26 -3.76 16.03 36.48
CA ALA A 26 -3.27 14.79 35.91
C ALA A 26 -2.48 14.00 36.97
N VAL A 27 -2.82 12.73 37.14
CA VAL A 27 -2.12 11.81 38.05
C VAL A 27 -1.50 10.72 37.20
N ASP A 28 -0.18 10.54 37.31
CA ASP A 28 0.51 9.40 36.70
C ASP A 28 0.30 8.14 37.56
N GLY A 29 0.27 6.98 36.91
CA GLY A 29 0.11 5.70 37.61
C GLY A 29 0.91 4.57 36.98
N GLU A 30 1.37 3.65 37.82
CA GLU A 30 2.01 2.39 37.40
C GLU A 30 1.12 1.20 37.80
N TRP A 31 0.65 0.44 36.82
CA TRP A 31 -0.17 -0.76 37.04
C TRP A 31 0.68 -1.92 37.55
N THR A 32 0.26 -2.57 38.64
CA THR A 32 1.00 -3.65 39.30
C THR A 32 0.29 -4.99 39.32
N ASN A 33 -0.99 -5.05 38.91
CA ASN A 33 -1.76 -6.28 38.92
C ASN A 33 -1.63 -7.07 37.60
N GLY A 34 -0.68 -8.01 37.55
CA GLY A 34 -0.44 -8.88 36.40
C GLY A 34 -1.59 -9.84 36.02
N LYS A 35 -2.63 -9.99 36.85
CA LYS A 35 -3.82 -10.81 36.55
C LYS A 35 -4.95 -10.03 35.85
N GLY A 36 -4.79 -8.71 35.70
CA GLY A 36 -5.87 -7.84 35.23
C GLY A 36 -6.84 -7.46 36.35
N GLY A 37 -7.80 -6.59 36.03
CA GLY A 37 -8.70 -6.00 37.01
C GLY A 37 -9.30 -4.68 36.51
N ASN A 38 -10.01 -3.97 37.38
CA ASN A 38 -10.60 -2.67 37.04
C ASN A 38 -9.57 -1.54 37.20
N TRP A 39 -9.50 -0.65 36.20
CA TRP A 39 -8.66 0.56 36.23
C TRP A 39 -8.93 1.42 37.47
N THR A 40 -10.18 1.44 37.92
CA THR A 40 -10.66 2.30 39.00
C THR A 40 -10.29 1.83 40.40
N THR A 41 -9.70 0.63 40.54
CA THR A 41 -9.38 0.02 41.83
C THR A 41 -7.98 0.45 42.29
N PRO A 42 -7.81 1.23 43.37
CA PRO A 42 -6.50 1.73 43.81
C PRO A 42 -5.47 0.61 44.04
N GLY A 43 -5.90 -0.53 44.57
CA GLY A 43 -5.01 -1.67 44.85
C GLY A 43 -4.36 -2.32 43.63
N ASN A 44 -4.79 -1.97 42.40
CA ASN A 44 -4.15 -2.41 41.17
C ASN A 44 -2.99 -1.51 40.72
N TRP A 45 -2.85 -0.34 41.35
CA TRP A 45 -1.83 0.66 41.03
C TRP A 45 -0.79 0.75 42.14
N LYS A 46 0.45 1.01 41.75
CA LYS A 46 1.53 1.30 42.69
C LYS A 46 1.16 2.50 43.55
N ASP A 47 1.33 2.35 44.86
CA ASP A 47 1.00 3.38 45.87
C ASP A 47 -0.46 3.90 45.81
N GLY A 48 -1.36 3.14 45.18
CA GLY A 48 -2.75 3.55 44.99
C GLY A 48 -2.97 4.68 43.97
N GLN A 49 -1.94 5.07 43.22
CA GLN A 49 -1.99 6.18 42.26
C GLN A 49 -2.67 5.74 40.95
N ILE A 50 -3.96 6.03 40.81
CA ILE A 50 -4.72 5.74 39.60
C ILE A 50 -4.33 6.75 38.52
N ALA A 51 -3.85 6.26 37.38
CA ALA A 51 -3.59 7.13 36.24
C ALA A 51 -4.89 7.72 35.70
N ASP A 52 -5.05 9.05 35.77
CA ASP A 52 -6.25 9.76 35.31
C ASP A 52 -5.97 11.24 35.03
N GLY A 53 -6.66 11.81 34.04
CA GLY A 53 -6.62 13.21 33.65
C GLY A 53 -5.82 13.50 32.37
N PRO A 54 -6.08 14.64 31.70
CA PRO A 54 -5.34 15.04 30.50
C PRO A 54 -3.85 15.20 30.78
N GLY A 55 -3.00 14.51 30.01
CA GLY A 55 -1.54 14.52 30.18
C GLY A 55 -1.01 13.45 31.14
N ALA A 56 -1.87 12.76 31.89
CA ALA A 56 -1.46 11.66 32.77
C ALA A 56 -0.84 10.50 32.01
N THR A 57 0.14 9.83 32.61
CA THR A 57 0.82 8.65 32.08
C THR A 57 0.38 7.39 32.82
N ALA A 58 -0.25 6.46 32.08
CA ALA A 58 -0.52 5.11 32.54
C ALA A 58 0.61 4.16 32.11
N THR A 59 1.38 3.65 33.07
CA THR A 59 2.50 2.74 32.82
C THR A 59 2.13 1.30 33.18
N PHE A 60 2.30 0.40 32.23
CA PHE A 60 2.12 -1.05 32.38
C PHE A 60 3.49 -1.73 32.40
N GLY A 61 4.06 -1.86 33.61
CA GLY A 61 5.45 -2.26 33.83
C GLY A 61 5.72 -3.76 33.83
N GLN A 62 6.95 -4.12 34.26
CA GLN A 62 7.50 -5.48 34.23
C GLN A 62 7.05 -6.35 35.41
N THR A 63 6.45 -5.75 36.44
CA THR A 63 6.20 -6.41 37.71
C THR A 63 5.09 -7.46 37.61
N ARG A 64 5.52 -8.73 37.59
CA ARG A 64 4.73 -9.93 37.96
C ARG A 64 3.65 -10.39 36.96
N ILE A 65 4.04 -10.68 35.72
CA ILE A 65 3.24 -11.52 34.81
C ILE A 65 3.89 -12.91 34.73
N ALA A 66 3.35 -13.89 35.47
CA ALA A 66 3.81 -15.29 35.44
C ALA A 66 3.36 -16.06 34.17
N SER A 67 2.35 -15.54 33.46
CA SER A 67 1.80 -16.07 32.22
C SER A 67 1.11 -14.93 31.47
N ASP A 68 1.07 -14.96 30.13
CA ASP A 68 0.27 -13.98 29.38
C ASP A 68 -1.16 -13.94 29.94
N ARG A 69 -1.75 -12.74 29.98
CA ARG A 69 -3.19 -12.44 30.17
C ARG A 69 -3.60 -12.00 31.59
N GLY A 70 -3.59 -10.69 31.77
CA GLY A 70 -4.62 -9.99 32.54
C GLY A 70 -5.44 -9.10 31.60
N VAL A 71 -6.76 -9.10 31.74
CA VAL A 71 -7.64 -8.13 31.06
C VAL A 71 -7.87 -6.97 32.02
N ILE A 72 -7.54 -5.76 31.58
CA ILE A 72 -7.77 -4.53 32.32
C ILE A 72 -9.07 -3.94 31.79
N ASN A 73 -10.07 -3.85 32.65
CA ASN A 73 -11.31 -3.14 32.36
C ASN A 73 -11.06 -1.65 32.59
N VAL A 74 -11.00 -0.87 31.51
CA VAL A 74 -10.66 0.56 31.55
C VAL A 74 -11.82 1.34 32.20
N GLY A 75 -13.06 1.02 31.83
CA GLY A 75 -14.19 1.92 32.08
C GLY A 75 -14.01 3.22 31.31
N ASP A 76 -14.68 4.29 31.72
CA ASP A 76 -14.51 5.61 31.10
C ASP A 76 -13.40 6.38 31.83
N ARG A 77 -12.34 6.72 31.10
CA ARG A 77 -11.11 7.32 31.63
C ARG A 77 -10.48 8.29 30.66
N THR A 78 -9.72 9.24 31.20
CA THR A 78 -8.87 10.13 30.40
C THR A 78 -7.40 9.94 30.78
N VAL A 79 -6.51 9.80 29.80
CA VAL A 79 -5.05 9.82 29.99
C VAL A 79 -4.39 10.55 28.83
N GLY A 80 -3.17 11.07 29.03
CA GLY A 80 -2.36 11.61 27.94
C GLY A 80 -1.43 10.59 27.30
N HIS A 81 -0.91 9.66 28.10
CA HIS A 81 0.16 8.77 27.66
C HIS A 81 -0.08 7.35 28.17
N ILE A 82 0.19 6.37 27.32
CA ILE A 82 0.26 4.95 27.68
C ILE A 82 1.66 4.45 27.42
N VAL A 83 2.24 3.78 28.41
CA VAL A 83 3.55 3.15 28.31
C VAL A 83 3.42 1.67 28.62
N PHE A 84 3.65 0.81 27.63
CA PHE A 84 3.89 -0.60 27.83
C PHE A 84 5.40 -0.83 27.99
N ASP A 85 5.81 -1.07 29.24
CA ASP A 85 7.20 -1.37 29.61
C ASP A 85 7.28 -2.86 29.98
N ASN A 86 6.92 -3.72 29.03
CA ASN A 86 6.91 -5.16 29.19
C ASN A 86 6.93 -5.85 27.81
N ASP A 87 7.55 -7.02 27.72
CA ASP A 87 7.45 -7.88 26.53
C ASP A 87 6.22 -8.80 26.56
N LYS A 88 5.61 -8.97 27.74
CA LYS A 88 4.39 -9.74 27.93
C LYS A 88 3.14 -8.93 27.60
N GLN A 89 2.12 -9.63 27.11
CA GLN A 89 0.91 -9.01 26.60
C GLN A 89 0.08 -8.34 27.70
N TRP A 90 -0.34 -7.11 27.42
CA TRP A 90 -1.37 -6.38 28.16
C TRP A 90 -2.62 -6.24 27.31
N ASN A 91 -3.80 -6.33 27.91
CA ASN A 91 -5.10 -6.17 27.24
C ASN A 91 -5.90 -5.08 27.93
N LEU A 92 -6.05 -3.93 27.29
CA LEU A 92 -6.93 -2.86 27.74
C LEU A 92 -8.28 -3.02 27.04
N SER A 93 -9.37 -3.15 27.78
CA SER A 93 -10.71 -3.40 27.22
C SER A 93 -11.80 -2.76 28.07
N GLY A 94 -13.03 -2.69 27.55
CA GLY A 94 -14.18 -2.16 28.28
C GLY A 94 -14.15 -0.64 28.44
N GLY A 95 -15.30 0.01 28.22
CA GLY A 95 -15.43 1.47 28.30
C GLY A 95 -14.64 2.26 27.25
N THR A 96 -14.53 3.56 27.49
CA THR A 96 -13.84 4.52 26.63
C THR A 96 -12.55 5.05 27.28
N LEU A 97 -11.45 4.98 26.52
CA LEU A 97 -10.18 5.59 26.87
C LEU A 97 -9.95 6.86 26.05
N THR A 98 -10.21 8.01 26.66
CA THR A 98 -10.00 9.32 26.05
C THR A 98 -8.52 9.71 26.13
N LEU A 99 -7.89 9.86 24.98
CA LEU A 99 -6.52 10.33 24.84
C LEU A 99 -6.49 11.85 24.76
N ALA A 100 -6.06 12.51 25.83
CA ALA A 100 -6.04 13.97 25.92
C ALA A 100 -4.81 14.48 26.67
N THR A 101 -4.34 15.65 26.26
CA THR A 101 -3.23 16.39 26.89
C THR A 101 -3.75 17.71 27.46
N ASP A 102 -3.12 18.20 28.51
CA ASP A 102 -3.36 19.53 29.07
C ASP A 102 -2.90 20.67 28.13
N THR A 103 -1.94 20.36 27.26
CA THR A 103 -1.30 21.31 26.35
C THR A 103 -1.79 21.08 24.91
N PRO A 104 -2.43 22.06 24.25
CA PRO A 104 -2.98 21.89 22.90
C PRO A 104 -1.98 21.47 21.83
N SER A 105 -0.70 21.82 21.97
CA SER A 105 0.38 21.47 21.02
C SER A 105 0.99 20.10 21.25
N LYS A 106 0.65 19.40 22.35
CA LYS A 106 1.18 18.06 22.66
C LYS A 106 0.19 17.00 22.21
N GLN A 107 0.70 16.00 21.50
CA GLN A 107 -0.06 14.83 21.11
C GLN A 107 0.06 13.73 22.17
N PRO A 108 -1.03 12.99 22.48
CA PRO A 108 -0.97 11.76 23.25
C PRO A 108 0.03 10.75 22.70
N THR A 109 0.58 9.87 23.55
CA THR A 109 1.53 8.84 23.09
C THR A 109 1.13 7.43 23.52
N LEU A 110 1.38 6.46 22.62
CA LEU A 110 1.35 5.04 22.90
C LEU A 110 2.77 4.51 22.72
N THR A 111 3.46 4.21 23.82
CA THR A 111 4.88 3.82 23.80
C THR A 111 5.03 2.36 24.19
N VAL A 112 5.76 1.57 23.39
CA VAL A 112 6.15 0.20 23.76
C VAL A 112 7.68 0.12 23.87
N LYS A 113 8.22 0.12 25.09
CA LYS A 113 9.68 0.15 25.30
C LYS A 113 10.37 -1.16 24.89
N GLY A 114 9.66 -2.28 25.01
CA GLY A 114 10.13 -3.61 24.61
C GLY A 114 9.71 -4.03 23.20
N LYS A 115 9.79 -5.32 22.91
CA LYS A 115 9.29 -5.98 21.68
C LYS A 115 7.92 -6.63 21.88
N GLY A 116 7.29 -6.41 23.04
CA GLY A 116 5.98 -6.95 23.39
C GLY A 116 4.86 -6.56 22.43
N GLN A 117 3.79 -7.36 22.48
CA GLN A 117 2.55 -7.13 21.74
C GLN A 117 1.41 -6.87 22.73
N HIS A 118 0.77 -5.72 22.60
CA HIS A 118 -0.29 -5.29 23.52
C HIS A 118 -1.58 -4.98 22.75
N PHE A 119 -2.72 -5.25 23.38
CA PHE A 119 -4.04 -5.07 22.78
C PHE A 119 -4.79 -3.93 23.46
N ILE A 120 -5.45 -3.13 22.65
CA ILE A 120 -6.42 -2.14 23.06
C ILE A 120 -7.73 -2.45 22.33
N ALA A 121 -8.69 -2.96 23.09
CA ALA A 121 -10.06 -3.25 22.68
C ALA A 121 -11.05 -2.22 23.23
N ALA A 122 -10.64 -1.39 24.21
CA ALA A 122 -11.41 -0.22 24.63
C ALA A 122 -11.55 0.77 23.48
N THR A 123 -12.64 1.54 23.46
CA THR A 123 -12.85 2.61 22.47
C THR A 123 -11.84 3.71 22.73
N LEU A 124 -11.01 4.05 21.74
CA LEU A 124 -10.15 5.24 21.82
C LEU A 124 -10.90 6.49 21.37
N GLU A 125 -10.91 7.51 22.23
CA GLU A 125 -11.49 8.83 21.99
C GLU A 125 -10.45 9.95 22.18
N GLY A 126 -10.86 11.18 21.89
CA GLY A 126 -10.01 12.37 21.97
C GLY A 126 -9.90 13.08 20.63
N THR A 127 -9.34 14.30 20.64
CA THR A 127 -9.36 15.19 19.46
C THR A 127 -8.00 15.45 18.85
N ARG A 128 -6.96 14.75 19.32
CA ARG A 128 -5.55 15.01 18.94
C ARG A 128 -4.85 13.81 18.31
N GLY A 129 -5.58 12.71 18.08
CA GLY A 129 -5.01 11.43 17.71
C GLY A 129 -3.95 10.97 18.72
N PHE A 130 -2.93 10.24 18.25
CA PHE A 130 -1.83 9.80 19.10
C PHE A 130 -0.56 9.50 18.28
N SER A 131 0.59 9.48 18.96
CA SER A 131 1.86 9.02 18.42
C SER A 131 2.24 7.65 18.98
N LYS A 132 2.35 6.63 18.12
CA LYS A 132 2.92 5.32 18.43
C LYS A 132 4.45 5.37 18.34
N SER A 133 5.12 4.98 19.41
CA SER A 133 6.59 4.93 19.51
C SER A 133 7.07 3.64 20.19
N GLY A 134 8.40 3.45 20.23
CA GLY A 134 9.05 2.25 20.73
C GLY A 134 8.87 1.01 19.82
N ALA A 135 9.71 -0.01 20.02
CA ALA A 135 9.93 -1.08 19.04
C ALA A 135 8.78 -2.11 18.94
N GLY A 136 7.98 -2.27 19.99
CA GLY A 136 6.94 -3.29 20.05
C GLY A 136 5.64 -2.95 19.33
N ARG A 137 4.65 -3.84 19.45
CA ARG A 137 3.38 -3.81 18.73
C ARG A 137 2.23 -3.33 19.60
N VAL A 138 1.37 -2.48 19.04
CA VAL A 138 0.04 -2.17 19.58
C VAL A 138 -1.01 -2.65 18.60
N ILE A 139 -1.98 -3.42 19.08
CA ILE A 139 -3.10 -3.94 18.31
C ILE A 139 -4.36 -3.20 18.74
N LEU A 140 -4.96 -2.46 17.81
CA LEU A 140 -6.24 -1.81 17.98
C LEU A 140 -7.35 -2.70 17.42
N SER A 141 -8.30 -3.04 18.29
CA SER A 141 -9.46 -3.88 17.97
C SER A 141 -10.79 -3.27 18.41
N GLY A 142 -10.74 -2.16 19.16
CA GLY A 142 -11.91 -1.39 19.54
C GLY A 142 -12.45 -0.55 18.38
N LYS A 143 -13.70 -0.13 18.48
CA LYS A 143 -14.32 0.82 17.55
C LYS A 143 -13.88 2.24 17.94
N ASN A 144 -12.80 2.74 17.35
CA ASN A 144 -12.23 4.02 17.74
C ASN A 144 -13.02 5.19 17.12
N THR A 145 -13.10 6.30 17.84
CA THR A 145 -13.84 7.52 17.47
C THR A 145 -13.01 8.79 17.65
N TYR A 146 -11.72 8.67 17.98
CA TYR A 146 -10.82 9.82 18.07
C TYR A 146 -10.72 10.57 16.74
N THR A 147 -10.49 11.88 16.82
CA THR A 147 -10.09 12.74 15.70
C THR A 147 -8.64 13.18 15.87
N GLY A 148 -8.05 13.76 14.82
CA GLY A 148 -6.64 14.14 14.75
C GLY A 148 -5.74 13.03 14.20
N PRO A 149 -4.47 13.34 13.92
CA PRO A 149 -3.58 12.45 13.17
C PRO A 149 -3.12 11.24 13.98
N THR A 150 -3.00 10.08 13.33
CA THR A 150 -2.32 8.91 13.89
C THR A 150 -0.88 8.89 13.39
N LEU A 151 0.10 8.98 14.29
CA LEU A 151 1.51 9.05 13.90
C LEU A 151 2.28 7.81 14.37
N ILE A 152 2.80 7.03 13.44
CA ILE A 152 3.58 5.82 13.72
C ILE A 152 5.06 6.16 13.52
N ARG A 153 5.78 6.34 14.63
CA ARG A 153 7.20 6.73 14.64
C ARG A 153 8.15 5.56 14.82
N ALA A 154 7.69 4.47 15.45
CA ALA A 154 8.47 3.26 15.68
C ALA A 154 7.57 2.05 16.00
N GLY A 155 8.10 0.86 15.70
CA GLY A 155 7.43 -0.42 15.93
C GLY A 155 6.18 -0.57 15.06
N GLN A 156 5.23 -1.37 15.53
CA GLN A 156 4.08 -1.75 14.72
C GLN A 156 2.78 -1.26 15.34
N LEU A 157 1.93 -0.61 14.54
CA LEU A 157 0.51 -0.43 14.83
C LEU A 157 -0.28 -1.43 13.98
N VAL A 158 -1.16 -2.20 14.60
CA VAL A 158 -1.97 -3.22 13.92
C VAL A 158 -3.44 -2.86 14.08
N LEU A 159 -4.18 -2.79 12.98
CA LEU A 159 -5.62 -2.55 12.97
C LEU A 159 -6.36 -3.85 12.65
N ARG A 160 -7.37 -4.17 13.49
CA ARG A 160 -8.21 -5.37 13.35
C ARG A 160 -9.69 -5.08 13.20
N SER A 161 -10.07 -3.82 12.97
CA SER A 161 -11.46 -3.38 12.84
C SER A 161 -11.57 -2.21 11.88
N ASP A 162 -12.72 -2.06 11.22
CA ASP A 162 -12.97 -1.01 10.22
C ASP A 162 -12.80 0.41 10.78
N ASN A 163 -13.21 0.64 12.03
CA ASN A 163 -13.00 1.90 12.74
C ASN A 163 -11.67 1.94 13.51
N GLY A 164 -10.67 1.16 13.08
CA GLY A 164 -9.34 1.13 13.69
C GLY A 164 -8.63 2.48 13.57
N PHE A 165 -8.89 3.22 12.49
CA PHE A 165 -8.28 4.52 12.17
C PHE A 165 -8.87 5.72 12.94
N GLY A 166 -9.97 5.53 13.68
CA GLY A 166 -10.71 6.65 14.26
C GLY A 166 -11.66 7.29 13.24
N ALA A 167 -11.94 8.59 13.42
CA ALA A 167 -12.79 9.34 12.52
C ALA A 167 -12.12 9.56 11.15
N ALA A 168 -12.87 9.37 10.06
CA ALA A 168 -12.40 9.68 8.71
C ALA A 168 -12.33 11.21 8.46
N GLY A 169 -11.44 11.63 7.56
CA GLY A 169 -11.37 13.02 7.07
C GLY A 169 -9.94 13.53 6.89
N PRO A 170 -9.75 14.65 6.16
CA PRO A 170 -8.41 15.19 5.86
C PRO A 170 -7.62 15.63 7.10
N GLU A 171 -8.30 15.97 8.20
CA GLU A 171 -7.69 16.35 9.48
C GLU A 171 -7.24 15.15 10.34
N ASN A 172 -7.57 13.93 9.90
CA ASN A 172 -7.33 12.70 10.65
C ASN A 172 -6.40 11.74 9.88
N PRO A 173 -5.23 12.17 9.33
CA PRO A 173 -4.40 11.28 8.53
C PRO A 173 -3.62 10.28 9.39
N THR A 174 -3.26 9.14 8.80
CA THR A 174 -2.30 8.21 9.35
C THR A 174 -0.95 8.42 8.68
N VAL A 175 0.07 8.76 9.48
CA VAL A 175 1.42 9.04 8.99
C VAL A 175 2.38 8.01 9.57
N ILE A 176 3.03 7.25 8.69
CA ILE A 176 4.09 6.29 9.03
C ILE A 176 5.41 6.96 8.74
N ARG A 177 6.13 7.39 9.79
CA ARG A 177 7.29 8.26 9.66
C ARG A 177 8.56 7.59 10.16
N HIS A 178 9.46 7.28 9.22
CA HIS A 178 10.76 6.69 9.52
C HIS A 178 11.75 7.74 10.04
N ASP A 179 11.86 7.88 11.37
CA ASP A 179 12.82 8.74 12.07
C ASP A 179 13.98 7.90 12.71
N ASN A 180 14.69 7.07 11.91
CA ASN A 180 15.73 6.11 12.36
C ASN A 180 15.21 4.85 13.10
N SER A 181 13.98 4.43 12.82
CA SER A 181 13.41 3.18 13.33
C SER A 181 12.49 2.57 12.27
N TRP A 182 11.96 1.35 12.47
CA TRP A 182 11.09 0.67 11.50
C TRP A 182 9.60 0.78 11.86
N PRO A 183 8.91 1.92 11.61
CA PRO A 183 7.48 2.03 11.81
C PRO A 183 6.73 1.24 10.72
N GLN A 184 5.70 0.52 11.14
CA GLN A 184 4.84 -0.23 10.22
C GLN A 184 3.39 -0.11 10.65
N LEU A 185 2.50 0.00 9.67
CA LEU A 185 1.07 -0.17 9.85
C LEU A 185 0.68 -1.52 9.29
N HIS A 186 0.03 -2.34 10.10
CA HIS A 186 -0.52 -3.63 9.69
C HIS A 186 -2.04 -3.58 9.70
N ILE A 187 -2.66 -4.11 8.66
CA ILE A 187 -4.11 -4.26 8.54
C ILE A 187 -4.47 -5.74 8.41
N TYR A 188 -5.48 -6.17 9.17
CA TYR A 188 -5.85 -7.58 9.34
C TYR A 188 -7.38 -7.81 9.26
N GLY A 189 -8.20 -6.75 9.23
CA GLY A 189 -9.60 -6.83 9.67
C GLY A 189 -10.67 -7.00 8.57
N GLY A 190 -10.30 -7.06 7.29
CA GLY A 190 -11.30 -6.88 6.23
C GLY A 190 -11.71 -5.41 6.04
N ILE A 191 -10.77 -4.51 6.34
CA ILE A 191 -10.99 -3.08 6.54
C ILE A 191 -11.27 -2.38 5.22
N THR A 192 -12.39 -1.65 5.14
CA THR A 192 -12.60 -0.64 4.10
C THR A 192 -12.55 0.76 4.72
N SER A 193 -11.62 1.61 4.27
CA SER A 193 -11.42 2.91 4.90
C SER A 193 -11.05 4.03 3.90
N PRO A 194 -11.64 5.24 4.02
CA PRO A 194 -11.22 6.43 3.30
C PRO A 194 -10.01 7.14 3.93
N GLU A 195 -9.36 6.52 4.91
CA GLU A 195 -8.19 7.07 5.59
C GLU A 195 -7.11 7.50 4.60
N SER A 196 -6.62 8.73 4.76
CA SER A 196 -5.44 9.20 4.05
C SER A 196 -4.18 8.67 4.75
N ILE A 197 -3.35 7.92 4.04
CA ILE A 197 -2.12 7.33 4.58
C ILE A 197 -0.91 8.01 3.95
N THR A 198 0.03 8.46 4.77
CA THR A 198 1.34 8.97 4.31
C THR A 198 2.45 8.05 4.78
N LEU A 199 3.24 7.52 3.85
CA LEU A 199 4.53 6.90 4.13
C LEU A 199 5.60 7.98 4.01
N SER A 200 6.17 8.43 5.12
CA SER A 200 7.20 9.47 5.14
C SER A 200 8.56 8.86 5.51
N HIS A 201 9.59 9.18 4.73
CA HIS A 201 10.90 8.56 4.90
C HIS A 201 12.06 9.58 4.94
N LEU A 202 12.96 9.43 5.91
CA LEU A 202 14.13 10.31 6.14
C LEU A 202 15.48 9.69 5.78
N SER A 203 15.59 8.45 5.28
CA SER A 203 16.90 7.84 4.96
C SER A 203 16.85 6.85 3.79
N PRO A 204 17.95 6.51 3.11
CA PRO A 204 17.96 5.42 2.10
C PRO A 204 18.02 4.03 2.75
N GLY A 205 17.59 2.97 2.06
CA GLY A 205 18.06 1.59 2.33
C GLY A 205 17.00 0.50 2.49
N ASP A 206 15.98 0.71 3.30
CA ASP A 206 15.07 -0.35 3.72
C ASP A 206 13.59 0.06 3.61
N SER A 207 12.71 -0.93 3.61
CA SER A 207 11.27 -0.75 3.40
C SER A 207 10.53 -0.58 4.73
N THR A 208 10.12 0.64 5.08
CA THR A 208 8.95 0.82 5.94
C THR A 208 7.69 0.59 5.13
N GLY A 209 6.58 0.28 5.79
CA GLY A 209 5.41 0.03 4.97
C GLY A 209 4.10 -0.17 5.67
N LEU A 210 3.12 -0.12 4.80
CA LEU A 210 1.78 -0.62 4.99
C LEU A 210 1.81 -2.13 4.70
N TYR A 211 1.27 -2.92 5.61
CA TYR A 211 1.23 -4.37 5.54
C TYR A 211 -0.22 -4.85 5.51
N ASN A 212 -0.62 -5.53 4.44
CA ASN A 212 -1.84 -6.33 4.41
C ASN A 212 -1.50 -7.74 4.89
N ASP A 213 -1.69 -7.99 6.18
CA ASP A 213 -1.29 -9.25 6.79
C ASP A 213 -2.25 -10.39 6.40
N ASN A 214 -3.55 -10.10 6.34
CA ASN A 214 -4.60 -11.05 6.00
C ASN A 214 -5.87 -10.31 5.58
N ASN A 215 -6.85 -11.08 5.06
CA ASN A 215 -8.16 -10.61 4.60
C ASN A 215 -8.05 -9.63 3.42
N ASP A 216 -9.20 -9.38 2.79
CA ASP A 216 -9.31 -8.38 1.74
C ASP A 216 -9.56 -7.01 2.40
N ASN A 217 -8.62 -6.08 2.26
CA ASN A 217 -8.73 -4.73 2.80
C ASN A 217 -8.70 -3.72 1.64
N THR A 218 -9.51 -2.67 1.74
CA THR A 218 -9.66 -1.62 0.72
C THR A 218 -9.39 -0.25 1.32
N LEU A 219 -8.40 0.45 0.78
CA LEU A 219 -8.10 1.83 1.15
C LEU A 219 -8.56 2.75 0.03
N THR A 220 -9.61 3.52 0.28
CA THR A 220 -10.20 4.47 -0.70
C THR A 220 -9.62 5.87 -0.56
N GLY A 221 -8.93 6.17 0.54
CA GLY A 221 -8.17 7.40 0.72
C GLY A 221 -6.84 7.40 -0.03
N PRO A 222 -6.22 8.58 -0.21
CA PRO A 222 -4.94 8.70 -0.89
C PRO A 222 -3.79 8.02 -0.11
N LEU A 223 -2.87 7.41 -0.86
CA LEU A 223 -1.58 6.94 -0.35
C LEU A 223 -0.47 7.90 -0.82
N THR A 224 0.10 8.65 0.11
CA THR A 224 1.17 9.62 -0.18
C THR A 224 2.54 9.05 0.16
N LEU A 225 3.47 9.12 -0.79
CA LEU A 225 4.86 8.66 -0.65
C LEU A 225 5.76 9.89 -0.46
N GLU A 226 5.94 10.30 0.79
CA GLU A 226 6.58 11.56 1.16
C GLU A 226 8.07 11.38 1.45
N ARG A 227 8.91 11.98 0.60
CA ARG A 227 10.34 12.07 0.85
C ARG A 227 10.65 13.26 1.72
N LEU A 228 11.33 13.01 2.83
CA LEU A 228 11.83 14.04 3.73
C LEU A 228 13.36 14.16 3.59
N GLY A 229 13.86 15.39 3.46
CA GLY A 229 15.29 15.68 3.34
C GLY A 229 15.93 15.34 1.98
N ARG A 230 17.21 15.69 1.84
CA ARG A 230 18.02 15.44 0.63
C ARG A 230 18.78 14.12 0.75
N HIS A 231 18.52 13.19 -0.16
CA HIS A 231 19.25 11.91 -0.28
C HIS A 231 19.98 11.81 -1.62
N GLY A 232 21.18 11.22 -1.63
CA GLY A 232 21.92 10.90 -2.86
C GLY A 232 21.64 9.49 -3.39
N LYS A 233 20.56 8.85 -2.92
CA LYS A 233 20.14 7.48 -3.24
C LYS A 233 18.61 7.41 -3.32
N PRO A 234 18.04 6.34 -3.89
CA PRO A 234 16.61 6.17 -3.94
C PRO A 234 16.01 6.02 -2.54
N VAL A 235 14.78 6.48 -2.37
CA VAL A 235 14.01 6.32 -1.13
C VAL A 235 12.86 5.37 -1.41
N THR A 236 12.80 4.26 -0.69
CA THR A 236 11.81 3.21 -0.94
C THR A 236 10.65 3.31 0.04
N PHE A 237 9.44 3.22 -0.48
CA PHE A 237 8.20 3.20 0.28
C PHE A 237 7.50 1.87 0.00
N GLY A 238 7.35 1.04 1.05
CA GLY A 238 6.86 -0.32 0.92
C GLY A 238 5.36 -0.46 1.12
N VAL A 239 4.75 -1.25 0.24
CA VAL A 239 3.50 -1.95 0.52
C VAL A 239 3.79 -3.44 0.45
N GLN A 240 3.44 -4.16 1.51
CA GLN A 240 3.61 -5.61 1.56
C GLN A 240 2.26 -6.29 1.75
N VAL A 241 1.90 -7.17 0.82
CA VAL A 241 0.76 -8.07 0.96
C VAL A 241 1.28 -9.45 1.34
N ILE A 242 0.88 -9.92 2.53
CA ILE A 242 1.24 -11.24 3.05
C ILE A 242 0.23 -12.28 2.58
N SER A 243 -1.06 -11.97 2.70
CA SER A 243 -2.19 -12.78 2.21
C SER A 243 -3.44 -11.92 2.05
N GLY A 244 -4.46 -12.45 1.35
CA GLY A 244 -5.64 -11.69 0.97
C GLY A 244 -5.34 -10.61 -0.07
N THR A 245 -6.31 -9.77 -0.35
CA THR A 245 -6.21 -8.69 -1.33
C THR A 245 -6.06 -7.33 -0.65
N LEU A 246 -5.06 -6.55 -1.02
CA LEU A 246 -5.03 -5.13 -0.72
C LEU A 246 -5.50 -4.34 -1.93
N THR A 247 -6.62 -3.64 -1.81
CA THR A 247 -7.10 -2.70 -2.83
C THR A 247 -6.70 -1.27 -2.45
N LEU A 248 -5.86 -0.64 -3.26
CA LEU A 248 -5.57 0.79 -3.23
C LEU A 248 -6.47 1.50 -4.25
N ALA A 249 -7.60 2.00 -3.76
CA ALA A 249 -8.63 2.63 -4.59
C ALA A 249 -8.49 4.14 -4.69
N GLY A 250 -7.87 4.79 -3.70
CA GLY A 250 -7.48 6.19 -3.79
C GLY A 250 -6.18 6.38 -4.60
N PRO A 251 -5.85 7.63 -4.98
CA PRO A 251 -4.64 7.91 -5.74
C PRO A 251 -3.37 7.61 -4.92
N VAL A 252 -2.34 7.11 -5.60
CA VAL A 252 -0.99 6.94 -5.04
C VAL A 252 -0.10 8.04 -5.62
N SER A 253 0.49 8.88 -4.78
CA SER A 253 1.28 10.01 -5.29
C SER A 253 2.55 10.26 -4.50
N GLY A 254 3.60 10.66 -5.22
CA GLY A 254 4.82 11.14 -4.60
C GLY A 254 4.67 12.55 -4.03
N LYS A 255 5.37 12.82 -2.94
CA LYS A 255 5.44 14.16 -2.33
C LYS A 255 6.84 14.51 -1.85
N LEU A 256 7.26 15.75 -2.06
CA LEU A 256 8.40 16.33 -1.34
C LEU A 256 7.90 16.97 -0.05
N GLY A 257 8.44 16.54 1.09
CA GLY A 257 8.20 17.19 2.37
C GLY A 257 9.31 18.19 2.74
N GLY A 258 9.08 18.93 3.83
CA GLY A 258 9.96 20.03 4.26
C GLY A 258 11.44 19.63 4.35
N GLY A 259 12.31 20.42 3.71
CA GLY A 259 13.75 20.19 3.67
C GLY A 259 14.25 19.33 2.49
N ALA A 260 13.36 18.71 1.72
CA ALA A 260 13.73 18.13 0.43
C ALA A 260 13.73 19.22 -0.65
N ALA A 261 14.90 19.63 -1.11
CA ALA A 261 14.98 20.47 -2.31
C ALA A 261 14.53 19.64 -3.52
N LYS A 262 13.75 20.23 -4.43
CA LYS A 262 13.42 19.72 -5.78
C LYS A 262 14.67 19.70 -6.68
N ALA A 263 15.85 19.36 -6.14
CA ALA A 263 16.98 19.02 -6.97
C ALA A 263 16.56 17.81 -7.80
N ALA A 264 16.85 17.88 -9.10
CA ALA A 264 16.29 17.01 -10.14
C ALA A 264 16.28 15.53 -9.71
N LEU A 265 15.13 15.07 -9.19
CA LEU A 265 14.82 13.66 -9.05
C LEU A 265 14.43 13.12 -10.42
N THR A 266 15.25 13.40 -11.44
CA THR A 266 14.97 13.10 -12.84
C THR A 266 15.67 11.82 -13.30
N ASP A 267 16.40 11.17 -12.39
CA ASP A 267 17.14 9.94 -12.62
C ASP A 267 16.74 8.89 -11.57
N ASP A 268 16.64 7.64 -12.02
CA ASP A 268 16.26 6.46 -11.24
C ASP A 268 17.23 6.21 -10.07
N SER A 269 18.48 6.67 -10.19
CA SER A 269 19.49 6.58 -9.12
C SER A 269 19.15 7.37 -7.85
N VAL A 270 18.19 8.29 -7.92
CA VAL A 270 17.75 9.13 -6.78
C VAL A 270 16.24 9.16 -6.57
N ALA A 271 15.46 8.50 -7.43
CA ALA A 271 14.00 8.54 -7.42
C ALA A 271 13.38 8.01 -6.11
N ASN A 272 12.15 8.43 -5.84
CA ASN A 272 11.27 7.71 -4.92
C ASN A 272 10.88 6.39 -5.57
N ARG A 273 10.89 5.31 -4.80
CA ARG A 273 10.46 4.00 -5.27
C ARG A 273 9.23 3.56 -4.51
N PHE A 274 8.12 3.46 -5.21
CA PHE A 274 6.97 2.72 -4.72
C PHE A 274 7.26 1.23 -4.88
N ARG A 275 7.56 0.53 -3.79
CA ARG A 275 7.85 -0.90 -3.81
C ARG A 275 6.62 -1.67 -3.35
N VAL A 276 6.10 -2.53 -4.20
CA VAL A 276 4.97 -3.40 -3.90
C VAL A 276 5.43 -4.85 -3.86
N GLY A 277 5.48 -5.42 -2.66
CA GLY A 277 5.75 -6.83 -2.44
C GLY A 277 4.46 -7.60 -2.21
N VAL A 278 4.23 -8.64 -3.00
CA VAL A 278 3.06 -9.51 -2.87
C VAL A 278 3.54 -10.94 -2.70
N ARG A 279 3.30 -11.53 -1.53
CA ARG A 279 3.63 -12.94 -1.30
C ARG A 279 2.71 -13.83 -2.12
N ALA A 280 3.09 -15.10 -2.31
CA ALA A 280 2.40 -16.04 -3.18
C ALA A 280 0.90 -16.24 -2.89
N LYS A 281 0.42 -15.92 -1.67
CA LYS A 281 -1.00 -16.05 -1.26
C LYS A 281 -1.75 -14.72 -1.24
N GLY A 282 -1.14 -13.64 -1.71
CA GLY A 282 -1.71 -12.31 -1.71
C GLY A 282 -1.95 -11.76 -3.10
N ALA A 283 -2.75 -10.71 -3.18
CA ALA A 283 -2.91 -9.86 -4.35
C ALA A 283 -2.87 -8.38 -3.94
N ALA A 284 -2.28 -7.53 -4.76
CA ALA A 284 -2.43 -6.09 -4.65
C ALA A 284 -3.18 -5.58 -5.87
N LEU A 285 -4.27 -4.84 -5.66
CA LEU A 285 -5.07 -4.21 -6.70
C LEU A 285 -4.96 -2.70 -6.56
N VAL A 286 -4.50 -2.01 -7.59
CA VAL A 286 -4.42 -0.55 -7.63
C VAL A 286 -5.39 -0.05 -8.70
N THR A 287 -6.49 0.54 -8.23
CA THR A 287 -7.52 1.14 -9.09
C THR A 287 -7.48 2.67 -9.10
N GLY A 288 -6.83 3.29 -8.12
CA GLY A 288 -6.43 4.70 -8.19
C GLY A 288 -5.23 4.89 -9.11
N ASP A 289 -5.05 6.08 -9.67
CA ASP A 289 -3.86 6.38 -10.46
C ASP A 289 -2.62 6.53 -9.58
N ILE A 290 -1.48 6.12 -10.12
CA ILE A 290 -0.15 6.36 -9.58
C ILE A 290 0.44 7.55 -10.32
N SER A 291 0.90 8.57 -9.61
CA SER A 291 1.49 9.79 -10.19
C SER A 291 2.73 10.25 -9.44
N ASP A 292 3.58 11.04 -10.11
CA ASP A 292 4.70 11.70 -9.43
C ASP A 292 4.21 12.66 -8.32
N GLY A 293 2.97 13.13 -8.39
CA GLY A 293 2.44 14.13 -7.47
C GLY A 293 3.30 15.40 -7.47
N SER A 294 3.73 15.86 -6.30
CA SER A 294 4.47 17.12 -6.18
C SER A 294 5.98 17.02 -6.41
N ILE A 295 6.53 15.81 -6.58
CA ILE A 295 7.99 15.63 -6.78
C ILE A 295 8.43 16.03 -8.20
N GLY A 296 7.53 15.96 -9.19
CA GLY A 296 7.81 16.25 -10.60
C GLY A 296 8.39 15.07 -11.38
N ALA A 297 8.65 15.31 -12.68
CA ALA A 297 9.02 14.27 -13.62
C ALA A 297 10.33 13.53 -13.26
N GLY A 298 10.35 12.23 -13.53
CA GLY A 298 11.36 11.22 -13.19
C GLY A 298 11.35 10.80 -11.72
N GLY A 299 10.52 11.43 -10.88
CA GLY A 299 10.71 11.36 -9.44
C GLY A 299 10.11 10.13 -8.76
N LEU A 300 9.13 9.45 -9.37
CA LEU A 300 8.53 8.23 -8.83
C LEU A 300 8.70 7.05 -9.79
N ALA A 301 9.34 6.00 -9.30
CA ALA A 301 9.46 4.70 -9.95
C ALA A 301 8.64 3.63 -9.20
N LEU A 302 8.26 2.56 -9.89
CA LEU A 302 7.52 1.42 -9.35
C LEU A 302 8.39 0.15 -9.39
N ASP A 303 8.55 -0.50 -8.24
CA ASP A 303 9.19 -1.81 -8.11
C ASP A 303 8.17 -2.86 -7.67
N LYS A 304 7.85 -3.82 -8.54
CA LYS A 304 7.13 -5.04 -8.16
C LYS A 304 8.12 -6.10 -7.71
N ILE A 305 7.93 -6.62 -6.50
CA ILE A 305 8.73 -7.72 -5.92
C ILE A 305 7.82 -8.84 -5.43
N ASP A 306 8.44 -9.92 -4.96
CA ASP A 306 7.82 -11.16 -4.48
C ASP A 306 6.96 -11.90 -5.52
N PRO A 307 6.66 -13.20 -5.34
CA PRO A 307 6.05 -14.03 -6.38
C PRO A 307 4.58 -13.76 -6.72
N GLY A 308 3.85 -12.99 -5.91
CA GLY A 308 2.40 -12.77 -6.06
C GLY A 308 2.03 -11.76 -7.16
N LEU A 309 0.74 -11.42 -7.22
CA LEU A 309 0.14 -10.58 -8.25
C LEU A 309 0.00 -9.11 -7.82
N LEU A 310 0.52 -8.19 -8.63
CA LEU A 310 0.12 -6.78 -8.60
C LEU A 310 -0.73 -6.48 -9.83
N HIS A 311 -1.92 -5.94 -9.63
CA HIS A 311 -2.84 -5.53 -10.69
C HIS A 311 -2.93 -4.01 -10.75
N LEU A 312 -2.57 -3.41 -11.88
CA LEU A 312 -2.78 -2.01 -12.21
C LEU A 312 -3.97 -1.87 -13.19
N ALA A 313 -5.05 -1.27 -12.72
CA ALA A 313 -6.27 -1.07 -13.52
C ALA A 313 -6.43 0.37 -14.05
N ALA A 314 -5.71 1.33 -13.46
CA ALA A 314 -5.77 2.74 -13.82
C ALA A 314 -4.79 3.14 -14.92
N ALA A 315 -5.07 4.26 -15.58
CA ALA A 315 -4.10 4.98 -16.40
C ALA A 315 -3.17 5.78 -15.49
N ASN A 316 -1.94 5.31 -15.33
CA ASN A 316 -0.94 5.90 -14.45
C ASN A 316 -0.11 6.98 -15.16
N THR A 317 0.38 7.95 -14.39
CA THR A 317 1.06 9.16 -14.91
C THR A 317 2.43 9.40 -14.29
N TYR A 318 2.91 8.53 -13.39
CA TYR A 318 4.29 8.59 -12.92
C TYR A 318 5.26 8.41 -14.10
N THR A 319 6.42 9.04 -13.99
CA THR A 319 7.34 9.15 -15.13
C THR A 319 8.69 8.48 -14.88
N GLY A 320 8.95 8.01 -13.66
CA GLY A 320 10.06 7.08 -13.39
C GLY A 320 9.75 5.66 -13.90
N GLY A 321 10.77 4.80 -13.89
CA GLY A 321 10.67 3.46 -14.46
C GLY A 321 9.76 2.50 -13.68
N THR A 322 9.35 1.42 -14.35
CA THR A 322 8.66 0.28 -13.75
C THR A 322 9.55 -0.96 -13.84
N THR A 323 9.91 -1.55 -12.70
CA THR A 323 10.69 -2.80 -12.66
C THR A 323 9.87 -3.93 -12.03
N ILE A 324 9.71 -5.03 -12.75
CA ILE A 324 9.09 -6.26 -12.25
C ILE A 324 10.20 -7.25 -11.89
N ASN A 325 10.61 -7.27 -10.63
CA ASN A 325 11.69 -8.14 -10.17
C ASN A 325 11.24 -9.59 -9.97
N ALA A 326 9.97 -9.81 -9.62
CA ALA A 326 9.40 -11.14 -9.40
C ALA A 326 7.87 -11.13 -9.47
N GLY A 327 7.30 -12.32 -9.69
CA GLY A 327 5.85 -12.53 -9.74
C GLY A 327 5.21 -11.94 -10.99
N THR A 328 3.94 -11.55 -10.87
CA THR A 328 3.14 -11.06 -12.00
C THR A 328 2.73 -9.59 -11.80
N LEU A 329 2.93 -8.78 -12.85
CA LEU A 329 2.23 -7.51 -13.05
C LEU A 329 1.08 -7.74 -14.03
N LEU A 330 -0.16 -7.63 -13.56
CA LEU A 330 -1.36 -7.61 -14.39
C LEU A 330 -1.72 -6.16 -14.73
N VAL A 331 -1.89 -5.85 -16.01
CA VAL A 331 -2.37 -4.54 -16.49
C VAL A 331 -3.69 -4.68 -17.22
N THR A 332 -4.68 -3.85 -16.88
CA THR A 332 -6.01 -3.88 -17.52
C THR A 332 -6.58 -2.48 -17.79
N ASN A 333 -5.74 -1.45 -17.79
CA ASN A 333 -6.17 -0.10 -18.13
C ASN A 333 -6.69 -0.06 -19.57
N THR A 334 -7.82 0.61 -19.79
CA THR A 334 -8.46 0.70 -21.12
C THR A 334 -7.99 1.90 -21.93
N ALA A 335 -7.27 2.84 -21.30
CA ALA A 335 -6.68 4.02 -21.92
C ALA A 335 -5.39 4.42 -21.18
N GLY A 336 -4.56 5.25 -21.79
CA GLY A 336 -3.29 5.71 -21.22
C GLY A 336 -2.29 4.57 -20.97
N SER A 337 -1.35 4.77 -20.05
CA SER A 337 -0.33 3.76 -19.71
C SER A 337 -0.58 3.19 -18.31
N ALA A 338 -0.64 1.87 -18.16
CA ALA A 338 -0.63 1.25 -16.82
C ALA A 338 0.74 1.41 -16.14
N THR A 339 1.83 1.59 -16.87
CA THR A 339 3.18 1.63 -16.27
C THR A 339 3.78 3.04 -16.26
N GLY A 340 2.95 4.07 -16.44
CA GLY A 340 3.43 5.44 -16.59
C GLY A 340 4.24 5.62 -17.88
N THR A 341 5.07 6.67 -17.93
CA THR A 341 5.85 7.00 -19.15
C THR A 341 7.33 6.60 -19.08
N GLY A 342 7.79 6.09 -17.93
CA GLY A 342 9.16 5.62 -17.74
C GLY A 342 9.47 4.31 -18.47
N ALA A 343 10.74 3.90 -18.44
CA ALA A 343 11.17 2.61 -18.97
C ALA A 343 10.53 1.45 -18.19
N VAL A 344 10.27 0.33 -18.87
CA VAL A 344 9.68 -0.87 -18.28
C VAL A 344 10.66 -2.02 -18.38
N LEU A 345 11.04 -2.60 -17.24
CA LEU A 345 11.90 -3.78 -17.15
C LEU A 345 11.13 -4.94 -16.52
N ILE A 346 10.96 -6.01 -17.28
CA ILE A 346 10.45 -7.29 -16.80
C ILE A 346 11.68 -8.16 -16.51
N GLY A 347 11.97 -8.39 -15.23
CA GLY A 347 13.13 -9.13 -14.76
C GLY A 347 13.09 -10.62 -15.07
N GLU A 348 14.17 -11.33 -14.76
CA GLU A 348 14.27 -12.77 -15.06
C GLU A 348 13.14 -13.58 -14.39
N GLY A 349 12.39 -14.33 -15.20
CA GLY A 349 11.28 -15.16 -14.73
C GLY A 349 10.03 -14.41 -14.23
N ALA A 350 10.03 -13.07 -14.23
CA ALA A 350 8.86 -12.27 -13.93
C ALA A 350 7.85 -12.28 -15.09
N THR A 351 6.58 -12.01 -14.79
CA THR A 351 5.49 -12.03 -15.77
C THR A 351 4.83 -10.65 -15.90
N LEU A 352 4.66 -10.19 -17.14
CA LEU A 352 3.73 -9.13 -17.51
C LEU A 352 2.50 -9.77 -18.16
N ALA A 353 1.31 -9.47 -17.67
CA ALA A 353 0.08 -10.09 -18.16
C ALA A 353 -1.07 -9.09 -18.29
N GLY A 354 -2.12 -9.48 -18.99
CA GLY A 354 -3.38 -8.75 -19.05
C GLY A 354 -3.75 -8.24 -20.44
N THR A 355 -4.62 -7.25 -20.45
CA THR A 355 -5.22 -6.65 -21.66
C THR A 355 -5.03 -5.12 -21.70
N GLY A 356 -4.11 -4.62 -20.87
CA GLY A 356 -3.86 -3.19 -20.72
C GLY A 356 -2.95 -2.62 -21.80
N ILE A 357 -2.54 -1.38 -21.58
CA ILE A 357 -1.67 -0.61 -22.46
C ILE A 357 -0.44 -0.16 -21.67
N LEU A 358 0.74 -0.43 -22.19
CA LEU A 358 2.00 0.19 -21.75
C LEU A 358 2.36 1.25 -22.80
N ALA A 359 2.57 2.49 -22.38
CA ALA A 359 2.92 3.59 -23.27
C ALA A 359 4.10 4.41 -22.71
N PRO A 360 5.35 3.87 -22.78
CA PRO A 360 6.53 4.65 -22.43
C PRO A 360 6.69 5.87 -23.35
N ALA A 361 7.39 6.89 -22.87
CA ALA A 361 7.68 8.11 -23.64
C ALA A 361 9.18 8.44 -23.68
N GLY A 362 9.58 9.39 -24.51
CA GLY A 362 10.96 9.86 -24.59
C GLY A 362 11.87 8.83 -25.25
N SER A 363 12.91 8.38 -24.55
CA SER A 363 13.83 7.32 -25.03
C SER A 363 13.72 6.04 -24.20
N ASN A 364 12.56 5.82 -23.58
CA ASN A 364 12.34 4.71 -22.66
C ASN A 364 11.99 3.42 -23.40
N ASP A 365 12.65 2.33 -23.01
CA ASP A 365 12.48 0.99 -23.57
C ASP A 365 11.46 0.15 -22.79
N ILE A 366 11.00 -0.93 -23.42
CA ILE A 366 10.37 -2.08 -22.76
C ILE A 366 11.29 -3.28 -22.93
N THR A 367 11.82 -3.79 -21.83
CA THR A 367 12.81 -4.87 -21.84
C THR A 367 12.30 -6.09 -21.09
N PHE A 368 12.27 -7.23 -21.76
CA PHE A 368 12.00 -8.54 -21.17
C PHE A 368 13.32 -9.27 -20.97
N GLY A 369 13.73 -9.45 -19.72
CA GLY A 369 14.92 -10.21 -19.34
C GLY A 369 14.84 -11.68 -19.74
N SER A 370 15.91 -12.43 -19.49
CA SER A 370 15.92 -13.89 -19.73
C SER A 370 14.77 -14.56 -18.99
N LYS A 371 14.05 -15.50 -19.62
CA LYS A 371 12.90 -16.21 -19.03
C LYS A 371 11.73 -15.32 -18.58
N ALA A 372 11.78 -14.01 -18.81
CA ALA A 372 10.64 -13.13 -18.56
C ALA A 372 9.48 -13.57 -19.43
N VAL A 373 8.27 -13.50 -18.89
CA VAL A 373 7.04 -13.94 -19.57
C VAL A 373 6.20 -12.73 -19.91
N VAL A 374 5.79 -12.63 -21.16
CA VAL A 374 4.65 -11.79 -21.56
C VAL A 374 3.46 -12.71 -21.80
N SER A 375 2.35 -12.45 -21.13
CA SER A 375 1.12 -13.25 -21.25
C SER A 375 -0.10 -12.36 -21.55
N PRO A 376 -0.31 -12.02 -22.83
CA PRO A 376 -1.49 -11.29 -23.25
C PRO A 376 -2.77 -12.11 -23.02
N GLY A 377 -3.82 -11.45 -22.54
CA GLY A 377 -5.15 -12.02 -22.38
C GLY A 377 -5.75 -11.72 -21.01
N GLU A 378 -7.03 -12.08 -20.83
CA GLU A 378 -7.71 -11.90 -19.55
C GLU A 378 -7.14 -12.84 -18.49
N LEU A 379 -6.72 -12.35 -17.33
CA LEU A 379 -6.39 -13.23 -16.20
C LEU A 379 -7.66 -13.64 -15.46
N SER A 380 -7.87 -14.93 -15.25
CA SER A 380 -8.92 -15.42 -14.35
C SER A 380 -8.53 -15.28 -12.87
N PRO A 381 -9.52 -15.34 -11.96
CA PRO A 381 -9.28 -15.22 -10.52
C PRO A 381 -8.31 -16.27 -9.93
N ASP A 382 -8.08 -17.38 -10.64
CA ASP A 382 -7.12 -18.44 -10.27
C ASP A 382 -5.68 -18.15 -10.77
N GLY A 383 -5.46 -17.01 -11.42
CA GLY A 383 -4.15 -16.61 -11.94
C GLY A 383 -3.77 -17.23 -13.27
N THR A 384 -4.67 -17.93 -13.97
CA THR A 384 -4.45 -18.42 -15.34
C THR A 384 -4.89 -17.40 -16.38
N THR A 385 -4.19 -17.27 -17.51
CA THR A 385 -4.67 -16.44 -18.63
C THR A 385 -5.72 -17.21 -19.42
N ARG A 386 -6.83 -16.54 -19.74
CA ARG A 386 -7.90 -17.01 -20.60
C ARG A 386 -7.71 -16.45 -22.01
N PRO A 387 -8.18 -17.17 -23.04
CA PRO A 387 -8.14 -16.68 -24.40
C PRO A 387 -9.00 -15.42 -24.57
N GLY A 388 -8.52 -14.49 -25.39
CA GLY A 388 -9.21 -13.23 -25.67
C GLY A 388 -8.54 -12.03 -24.99
N GLY A 389 -8.68 -10.87 -25.61
CA GLY A 389 -8.05 -9.62 -25.17
C GLY A 389 -6.67 -9.37 -25.79
N LYS A 390 -6.24 -8.11 -25.73
CA LYS A 390 -5.01 -7.61 -26.34
C LYS A 390 -4.17 -6.89 -25.31
N LEU A 391 -2.90 -7.26 -25.17
CA LEU A 391 -1.93 -6.46 -24.42
C LEU A 391 -1.23 -5.54 -25.42
N THR A 392 -1.29 -4.23 -25.20
CA THR A 392 -0.75 -3.24 -26.14
C THR A 392 0.55 -2.63 -25.61
N LEU A 393 1.60 -2.65 -26.43
CA LEU A 393 2.84 -1.91 -26.24
C LEU A 393 2.83 -0.72 -27.23
N ALA A 394 2.42 0.45 -26.74
CA ALA A 394 2.27 1.66 -27.55
C ALA A 394 3.57 2.47 -27.53
N LEU A 395 4.22 2.56 -28.68
CA LEU A 395 5.53 3.21 -28.82
C LEU A 395 5.46 4.60 -29.47
N ASP A 396 4.26 5.16 -29.60
CA ASP A 396 3.99 6.43 -30.31
C ASP A 396 4.75 7.61 -29.70
N ALA A 397 4.94 7.60 -28.38
CA ALA A 397 5.56 8.68 -27.63
C ALA A 397 7.03 8.44 -27.27
N THR A 398 7.60 7.29 -27.65
CA THR A 398 8.99 6.91 -27.34
C THR A 398 9.79 6.65 -28.62
N THR A 399 11.10 6.86 -28.58
CA THR A 399 12.07 6.37 -29.57
C THR A 399 12.69 5.04 -29.15
N GLY A 400 12.40 4.55 -27.95
CA GLY A 400 12.91 3.29 -27.40
C GLY A 400 12.42 2.04 -28.13
N HIS A 401 12.93 0.90 -27.71
CA HIS A 401 12.70 -0.40 -28.31
C HIS A 401 11.91 -1.32 -27.38
N VAL A 402 11.28 -2.34 -27.97
CA VAL A 402 10.83 -3.53 -27.26
C VAL A 402 11.87 -4.63 -27.47
N THR A 403 12.53 -5.08 -26.41
CA THR A 403 13.57 -6.11 -26.52
C THR A 403 13.21 -7.32 -25.67
N PHE A 404 13.19 -8.49 -26.30
CA PHE A 404 13.12 -9.78 -25.63
C PHE A 404 14.51 -10.39 -25.61
N HIS A 405 15.09 -10.57 -24.42
CA HIS A 405 16.37 -11.25 -24.25
C HIS A 405 16.24 -12.77 -24.42
N ALA A 406 17.37 -13.44 -24.67
CA ALA A 406 17.45 -14.89 -24.85
C ALA A 406 16.67 -15.68 -23.79
N GLY A 407 15.77 -16.55 -24.26
CA GLY A 407 14.93 -17.38 -23.42
C GLY A 407 13.71 -16.68 -22.80
N ALA A 408 13.46 -15.40 -23.12
CA ALA A 408 12.16 -14.78 -22.82
C ALA A 408 11.02 -15.56 -23.49
N LYS A 409 9.81 -15.43 -22.95
CA LYS A 409 8.67 -16.26 -23.30
C LYS A 409 7.45 -15.42 -23.68
N LEU A 410 6.83 -15.77 -24.80
CA LEU A 410 5.49 -15.32 -25.17
C LEU A 410 4.50 -16.41 -24.80
N SER A 411 3.75 -16.23 -23.71
CA SER A 411 2.80 -17.20 -23.18
C SER A 411 1.37 -16.83 -23.58
N ILE A 412 0.83 -17.45 -24.62
CA ILE A 412 -0.50 -17.11 -25.15
C ILE A 412 -1.51 -18.23 -24.85
N ALA A 413 -2.62 -17.83 -24.23
CA ALA A 413 -3.80 -18.67 -24.10
C ALA A 413 -4.58 -18.70 -25.42
N LEU A 414 -4.82 -19.90 -25.93
CA LEU A 414 -5.56 -20.17 -27.15
C LEU A 414 -6.90 -20.83 -26.83
N GLY A 415 -7.96 -20.33 -27.44
CA GLY A 415 -9.28 -20.94 -27.49
C GLY A 415 -9.67 -21.23 -28.95
N ASN A 416 -10.81 -21.92 -29.14
CA ASN A 416 -11.26 -22.38 -30.45
C ASN A 416 -11.24 -21.28 -31.54
N ALA A 417 -11.70 -20.05 -31.23
CA ALA A 417 -11.73 -18.91 -32.16
C ALA A 417 -11.16 -17.60 -31.59
N ALA A 418 -10.51 -17.64 -30.42
CA ALA A 418 -9.96 -16.46 -29.78
C ALA A 418 -8.55 -16.77 -29.27
N SER A 419 -7.63 -15.84 -29.48
CA SER A 419 -6.30 -15.86 -28.87
C SER A 419 -6.14 -14.59 -28.03
N GLY A 420 -5.38 -14.70 -26.94
CA GLY A 420 -4.68 -13.52 -26.44
C GLY A 420 -3.70 -13.04 -27.53
N ALA A 421 -3.52 -11.73 -27.67
CA ALA A 421 -2.57 -11.18 -28.65
C ALA A 421 -1.73 -10.06 -28.05
N LEU A 422 -0.43 -10.08 -28.38
CA LEU A 422 0.45 -8.94 -28.16
C LEU A 422 0.29 -7.97 -29.33
N VAL A 423 0.01 -6.70 -29.05
CA VAL A 423 -0.12 -5.66 -30.05
C VAL A 423 0.99 -4.65 -29.82
N VAL A 424 1.75 -4.32 -30.86
CA VAL A 424 2.75 -3.25 -30.80
C VAL A 424 2.34 -2.16 -31.78
N THR A 425 2.26 -0.92 -31.29
CA THR A 425 1.85 0.25 -32.10
C THR A 425 2.88 1.38 -32.01
N GLY A 426 2.70 2.43 -32.79
CA GLY A 426 3.57 3.60 -32.82
C GLY A 426 4.89 3.33 -33.53
N LEU A 427 4.91 2.35 -34.42
CA LEU A 427 6.08 1.98 -35.21
C LEU A 427 6.11 2.88 -36.45
N ALA A 428 6.83 4.00 -36.40
CA ALA A 428 7.07 4.78 -37.61
C ALA A 428 7.86 3.93 -38.61
N GLY A 429 7.46 3.96 -39.89
CA GLY A 429 8.01 3.08 -40.93
C GLY A 429 9.55 3.08 -41.00
N GLY A 430 10.15 1.89 -41.03
CA GLY A 430 11.58 1.68 -41.31
C GLY A 430 12.51 1.45 -40.11
N LYS A 431 12.00 1.01 -38.95
CA LYS A 431 12.87 0.61 -37.83
C LYS A 431 12.42 -0.71 -37.21
N GLU A 432 13.34 -1.66 -37.15
CA GLU A 432 13.25 -2.87 -36.32
C GLU A 432 13.25 -2.44 -34.83
N ARG A 433 12.10 -1.99 -34.33
CA ARG A 433 11.95 -1.51 -32.94
C ARG A 433 11.56 -2.62 -31.98
N VAL A 434 11.23 -3.80 -32.51
CA VAL A 434 10.93 -4.99 -31.72
C VAL A 434 11.97 -6.07 -32.00
N ASN A 435 12.76 -6.44 -31.01
CA ASN A 435 13.79 -7.46 -31.16
C ASN A 435 13.44 -8.71 -30.36
N PHE A 436 13.30 -9.85 -31.04
CA PHE A 436 13.17 -11.16 -30.43
C PHE A 436 14.53 -11.88 -30.44
N ASN A 437 15.18 -12.02 -29.29
CA ASN A 437 16.42 -12.78 -29.19
C ASN A 437 16.11 -14.14 -28.56
N ASP A 438 16.18 -15.22 -29.32
CA ASP A 438 15.86 -16.59 -28.88
C ASP A 438 14.61 -16.68 -28.00
N THR A 439 13.55 -16.00 -28.43
CA THR A 439 12.28 -15.96 -27.69
C THR A 439 11.49 -17.23 -27.97
N VAL A 440 10.88 -17.79 -26.93
CA VAL A 440 10.08 -19.02 -27.01
C VAL A 440 8.60 -18.69 -26.92
N VAL A 441 7.79 -19.20 -27.83
CA VAL A 441 6.32 -19.12 -27.74
C VAL A 441 5.83 -20.32 -26.94
N GLU A 442 5.33 -20.07 -25.74
CA GLU A 442 4.63 -21.07 -24.93
C GLU A 442 3.13 -20.90 -25.13
N LEU A 443 2.42 -22.00 -25.34
CA LEU A 443 1.00 -21.97 -25.66
C LEU A 443 0.23 -22.79 -24.64
N SER A 444 -0.84 -22.22 -24.11
CA SER A 444 -1.82 -22.96 -23.32
C SER A 444 -3.12 -23.06 -24.12
N VAL A 445 -3.52 -24.29 -24.44
CA VAL A 445 -4.81 -24.55 -25.09
C VAL A 445 -5.86 -24.72 -24.00
N THR A 446 -6.93 -23.95 -24.08
CA THR A 446 -8.05 -24.03 -23.13
C THR A 446 -9.36 -24.31 -23.87
N GLY A 447 -10.23 -25.13 -23.28
CA GLY A 447 -11.49 -25.54 -23.89
C GLY A 447 -11.33 -26.66 -24.92
N ASP A 448 -12.18 -26.66 -25.93
CA ASP A 448 -12.20 -27.66 -27.01
C ASP A 448 -10.95 -27.61 -27.90
N ARG A 449 -10.80 -28.59 -28.80
CA ARG A 449 -9.71 -28.65 -29.79
C ARG A 449 -9.59 -27.34 -30.56
N LEU A 450 -8.37 -26.84 -30.76
CA LEU A 450 -8.14 -25.63 -31.56
C LEU A 450 -8.68 -25.81 -32.97
N ALA A 451 -9.31 -24.77 -33.52
CA ALA A 451 -9.67 -24.74 -34.92
C ALA A 451 -8.42 -24.78 -35.79
N ASP A 452 -8.48 -25.60 -36.84
CA ASP A 452 -7.51 -25.58 -37.93
C ASP A 452 -7.54 -24.17 -38.56
N GLY A 453 -6.37 -23.60 -38.86
CA GLY A 453 -6.28 -22.25 -39.42
C GLY A 453 -5.18 -21.41 -38.79
N LEU A 454 -5.33 -20.09 -38.90
CA LEU A 454 -4.36 -19.11 -38.43
C LEU A 454 -4.85 -18.45 -37.14
N HIS A 455 -3.98 -18.43 -36.13
CA HIS A 455 -4.18 -17.74 -34.86
C HIS A 455 -3.15 -16.63 -34.74
N THR A 456 -3.59 -15.38 -34.61
CA THR A 456 -2.69 -14.23 -34.50
C THR A 456 -2.11 -14.16 -33.09
N LEU A 457 -0.78 -14.15 -33.00
CA LEU A 457 -0.04 -14.08 -31.74
C LEU A 457 0.46 -12.66 -31.46
N VAL A 458 1.04 -12.04 -32.49
CA VAL A 458 1.59 -10.68 -32.42
C VAL A 458 1.17 -9.88 -33.65
N THR A 459 0.79 -8.62 -33.45
CA THR A 459 0.52 -7.66 -34.54
C THR A 459 1.35 -6.39 -34.38
N PHE A 460 1.78 -5.84 -35.49
CA PHE A 460 2.51 -4.58 -35.62
C PHE A 460 1.72 -3.62 -36.50
N ASP A 461 1.80 -2.31 -36.24
CA ASP A 461 1.17 -1.28 -37.08
C ASP A 461 2.08 -0.77 -38.21
N ALA A 462 3.23 -1.40 -38.41
CA ALA A 462 4.13 -1.16 -39.53
C ALA A 462 4.83 -2.44 -40.00
N ASP A 463 5.10 -2.50 -41.30
CA ASP A 463 5.84 -3.59 -41.93
C ASP A 463 7.30 -3.63 -41.49
N HIS A 464 7.83 -4.85 -41.32
CA HIS A 464 9.23 -5.13 -40.97
C HIS A 464 9.67 -4.43 -39.66
N ALA A 465 8.74 -4.24 -38.74
CA ALA A 465 9.00 -3.56 -37.47
C ALA A 465 9.67 -4.45 -36.41
N TYR A 466 9.87 -5.74 -36.71
CA TYR A 466 10.51 -6.70 -35.82
C TYR A 466 11.67 -7.44 -36.48
N SER A 467 12.60 -7.91 -35.66
CA SER A 467 13.71 -8.77 -36.07
C SER A 467 14.04 -9.84 -35.04
N GLY A 468 14.96 -10.73 -35.42
CA GLY A 468 15.46 -11.82 -34.58
C GLY A 468 14.65 -13.12 -34.68
N GLU A 469 14.84 -13.99 -33.68
CA GLU A 469 14.33 -15.36 -33.67
C GLU A 469 13.27 -15.60 -32.60
N LEU A 470 12.17 -16.19 -33.09
CA LEU A 470 11.07 -16.70 -32.29
C LEU A 470 10.85 -18.18 -32.65
N SER A 471 10.83 -19.05 -31.65
CA SER A 471 10.66 -20.50 -31.81
C SER A 471 9.40 -21.00 -31.10
N LEU A 472 8.80 -22.09 -31.60
CA LEU A 472 7.70 -22.75 -30.90
C LEU A 472 8.25 -23.56 -29.73
N GLY A 473 7.69 -23.31 -28.55
CA GLY A 473 7.90 -24.09 -27.35
C GLY A 473 6.87 -25.21 -27.18
N PRO A 474 6.76 -25.79 -25.97
CA PRO A 474 5.80 -26.83 -25.66
C PRO A 474 4.35 -26.31 -25.63
N GLY A 475 3.37 -27.24 -25.56
CA GLY A 475 1.95 -26.91 -25.38
C GLY A 475 1.03 -27.17 -26.57
N LEU A 476 1.58 -27.73 -27.67
CA LEU A 476 0.83 -28.11 -28.87
C LEU A 476 0.92 -29.62 -29.18
N ASP A 477 1.12 -30.45 -28.16
CA ASP A 477 1.15 -31.91 -28.33
C ASP A 477 -0.16 -32.38 -28.98
N GLY A 478 -0.07 -33.07 -30.11
CA GLY A 478 -1.23 -33.52 -30.90
C GLY A 478 -1.70 -32.56 -32.00
N TYR A 479 -1.03 -31.42 -32.20
CA TYR A 479 -1.28 -30.53 -33.34
C TYR A 479 -0.09 -30.51 -34.31
N THR A 480 -0.39 -30.41 -35.61
CA THR A 480 0.62 -30.01 -36.61
C THR A 480 0.68 -28.49 -36.60
N ALA A 481 1.76 -27.91 -36.09
CA ALA A 481 1.84 -26.46 -35.90
C ALA A 481 3.15 -25.83 -36.41
N SER A 482 3.04 -24.61 -36.94
CA SER A 482 4.20 -23.84 -37.41
C SER A 482 3.96 -22.34 -37.24
N LEU A 483 5.01 -21.58 -36.95
CA LEU A 483 4.94 -20.12 -36.98
C LEU A 483 4.98 -19.61 -38.42
N ILE A 484 4.13 -18.62 -38.71
CA ILE A 484 4.16 -17.82 -39.93
C ILE A 484 4.60 -16.41 -39.53
N ARG A 485 5.62 -15.91 -40.20
CA ARG A 485 6.19 -14.59 -40.02
C ARG A 485 5.82 -13.73 -41.23
N ASN A 486 4.92 -12.78 -41.02
CA ASN A 486 4.53 -11.78 -42.02
C ASN A 486 5.24 -10.45 -41.70
N PRO A 487 5.29 -9.48 -42.63
CA PRO A 487 5.87 -8.17 -42.35
C PRO A 487 5.25 -7.45 -41.15
N ASP A 488 3.95 -7.62 -40.92
CA ASP A 488 3.13 -6.90 -39.93
C ASP A 488 2.61 -7.79 -38.78
N SER A 489 2.92 -9.08 -38.80
CA SER A 489 2.32 -10.04 -37.86
C SER A 489 3.11 -11.32 -37.69
N ILE A 490 2.93 -11.94 -36.54
CA ILE A 490 3.38 -13.31 -36.26
C ILE A 490 2.15 -14.14 -35.91
N GLN A 491 1.97 -15.23 -36.65
CA GLN A 491 0.79 -16.10 -36.55
C GLN A 491 1.20 -17.54 -36.29
N LEU A 492 0.34 -18.28 -35.61
CA LEU A 492 0.41 -19.72 -35.46
C LEU A 492 -0.51 -20.36 -36.49
N ARG A 493 0.03 -21.23 -37.34
CA ARG A 493 -0.77 -22.10 -38.19
C ARG A 493 -1.01 -23.41 -37.45
N ILE A 494 -2.27 -23.78 -37.27
CA ILE A 494 -2.70 -25.11 -36.87
C ILE A 494 -3.19 -25.85 -38.11
N GLY A 495 -2.52 -26.96 -38.43
CA GLY A 495 -2.91 -27.88 -39.49
C GLY A 495 -4.05 -28.82 -39.06
N PRO A 496 -4.65 -29.54 -40.02
CA PRO A 496 -5.65 -30.56 -39.72
C PRO A 496 -5.07 -31.58 -38.74
N ALA A 497 -5.92 -32.08 -37.84
CA ALA A 497 -5.54 -33.12 -36.88
C ALA A 497 -4.92 -34.32 -37.63
N PRO A 498 -3.81 -34.89 -37.13
CA PRO A 498 -3.19 -36.05 -37.72
C PRO A 498 -4.09 -37.30 -37.74
#